data_AF-A0A5B7BD73-F1
#
_entry.id   AF-A0A5B7BD73-F1
#
_cell.length_a   1.000
_cell.length_b   1.000
_cell.length_c   1.000
_cell.angle_alpha   90.00
_cell.angle_beta   90.00
_cell.angle_gamma   90.00
#
_symmetry.space_group_name_H-M   'P 1'
#
loop_
_entity.id
_entity.type
_entity.pdbx_description
1 polymer ?
#
loop_
_entity_poly.entity_id
_entity_poly.type
_entity_poly.pdbx_seq_one_letter_code
_entity_poly.pdbx_strand_id
1 'polypeptide(L)'
;CVCTEPMGEEEQQPPSSDIEAGEITEEPTEQAYSWPAIRFDVPPHRTYHFHHQFRTPSNPNNFFKGVKWSPDGSCFLTSSDDNTLRVFALPDNDSGGHENDCSLVADVAADSYAASLVVSEGESIYDYCWYPYMSASDPVTCVFASTTRDHPIHLWDAASGQLRCTYRAYDAMDEITAAFSIGFNPAGTKILAGYNKSLRVFDIYRPGRDFAHYSTLQGNKEGQSGIISAIAFCPSHTGMLATGSYSQTTAIYREDNMELLYVLHGQEGGVTHVQFSKDGNYLYTGGRRDPYILCWDMRKAVDVVYKLYRSSENTNQRILFDIEPIGRHLGTGGQDGLVHIYDLQTGQWVSSFQAALDTVNGFSFHPFLPMAASSSGHRRFGIIDDSNEDLSLSGDENCASVWSFSYDSVADNAAGTDCGDLNEQSEHENLHQDP
;
A
#
# COMPACT_ATOMS: atom_id res chain seq x y z
N CYS A 1 2.85 -46.81 55.58
CA CYS A 1 3.91 -47.82 55.83
C CYS A 1 4.79 -47.81 54.59
N VAL A 2 5.93 -47.08 54.53
CA VAL A 2 7.21 -47.32 55.24
C VAL A 2 7.58 -48.80 55.09
N CYS A 3 8.63 -49.20 54.35
CA CYS A 3 10.08 -48.95 54.55
C CYS A 3 10.81 -49.12 53.18
N THR A 4 11.56 -48.15 52.64
CA THR A 4 13.02 -47.86 52.81
C THR A 4 14.00 -48.95 52.34
N GLU A 5 14.66 -48.68 51.19
CA GLU A 5 16.13 -48.61 50.84
C GLU A 5 17.18 -49.38 51.70
N PRO A 6 18.48 -49.60 51.31
CA PRO A 6 19.28 -48.79 50.36
C PRO A 6 20.50 -49.44 49.61
N MET A 7 21.22 -48.56 48.88
CA MET A 7 22.67 -48.47 48.67
C MET A 7 23.44 -49.32 47.65
N GLY A 8 24.23 -48.62 46.81
CA GLY A 8 25.52 -49.10 46.29
C GLY A 8 25.94 -48.51 44.94
N GLU A 9 26.46 -47.27 44.93
CA GLU A 9 27.27 -46.71 43.83
C GLU A 9 28.67 -47.35 43.80
N GLU A 10 29.25 -47.59 42.62
CA GLU A 10 30.63 -47.17 42.30
C GLU A 10 30.97 -47.36 40.80
N GLU A 11 31.76 -46.40 40.33
CA GLU A 11 32.11 -46.07 38.95
C GLU A 11 33.09 -47.05 38.27
N GLN A 12 33.04 -47.12 36.93
CA GLN A 12 34.24 -47.28 36.10
C GLN A 12 34.03 -46.68 34.70
N GLN A 13 34.88 -45.70 34.37
CA GLN A 13 35.00 -44.98 33.10
C GLN A 13 35.70 -45.83 32.00
N PRO A 14 35.67 -45.39 30.72
CA PRO A 14 35.51 -46.26 29.53
C PRO A 14 36.82 -46.50 28.76
N PRO A 15 36.80 -47.34 27.70
CA PRO A 15 37.73 -47.21 26.60
C PRO A 15 37.09 -46.47 25.41
N SER A 16 37.78 -45.42 24.96
CA SER A 16 37.86 -44.92 23.57
C SER A 16 38.04 -46.06 22.57
N SER A 17 37.66 -46.02 21.30
CA SER A 17 37.16 -45.00 20.36
C SER A 17 36.93 -45.79 19.08
N ASP A 18 35.82 -45.59 18.38
CA ASP A 18 35.80 -45.75 16.92
C ASP A 18 34.74 -44.81 16.34
N ILE A 19 35.17 -44.10 15.31
CA ILE A 19 34.55 -42.92 14.71
C ILE A 19 33.50 -43.39 13.71
N GLU A 20 32.21 -43.22 14.03
CA GLU A 20 31.14 -43.22 13.02
C GLU A 20 30.88 -41.78 12.59
N ALA A 21 31.00 -41.56 11.29
CA ALA A 21 30.75 -40.28 10.63
C ALA A 21 29.29 -39.85 10.88
N GLY A 22 29.11 -38.79 11.66
CA GLY A 22 27.83 -38.13 11.81
C GLY A 22 27.46 -37.45 10.50
N GLU A 23 26.40 -37.95 9.86
CA GLU A 23 25.62 -37.16 8.91
C GLU A 23 25.08 -35.94 9.67
N ILE A 24 25.61 -34.76 9.33
CA ILE A 24 25.03 -33.49 9.74
C ILE A 24 23.77 -33.33 8.88
N THR A 25 22.63 -33.78 9.39
CA THR A 25 21.32 -33.27 8.93
C THR A 25 21.26 -31.79 9.33
N GLU A 26 21.65 -30.92 8.41
CA GLU A 26 21.28 -29.50 8.47
C GLU A 26 19.75 -29.44 8.36
N GLU A 27 19.08 -29.23 9.49
CA GLU A 27 17.71 -28.73 9.44
C GLU A 27 17.77 -27.36 8.75
N PRO A 28 16.93 -27.09 7.72
CA PRO A 28 16.89 -25.78 7.12
C PRO A 28 16.41 -24.81 8.19
N THR A 29 17.32 -23.99 8.69
CA THR A 29 16.97 -22.82 9.47
C THR A 29 16.19 -21.91 8.52
N GLU A 30 14.86 -21.94 8.59
CA GLU A 30 14.01 -20.92 7.98
C GLU A 30 14.45 -19.58 8.57
N GLN A 31 15.37 -18.90 7.90
CA GLN A 31 15.70 -17.53 8.22
C GLN A 31 14.41 -16.74 8.04
N ALA A 32 13.81 -16.33 9.16
CA ALA A 32 12.62 -15.50 9.16
C ALA A 32 12.93 -14.26 8.31
N TYR A 33 12.21 -14.12 7.20
CA TYR A 33 12.40 -13.02 6.29
C TYR A 33 12.22 -11.69 7.04
N SER A 34 13.28 -10.88 7.09
CA SER A 34 13.22 -9.52 7.58
C SER A 34 13.15 -8.57 6.39
N TRP A 35 12.11 -7.74 6.35
CA TRP A 35 11.97 -6.72 5.33
C TRP A 35 13.19 -5.76 5.35
N PRO A 36 13.71 -5.31 4.20
CA PRO A 36 14.97 -4.57 4.13
C PRO A 36 14.90 -3.23 4.86
N ALA A 37 15.94 -2.87 5.62
CA ALA A 37 15.97 -1.57 6.30
C ALA A 37 16.20 -0.43 5.29
N ILE A 38 15.11 0.18 4.81
CA ILE A 38 15.18 1.28 3.86
C ILE A 38 15.87 2.50 4.47
N ARG A 39 16.76 3.08 3.66
CA ARG A 39 17.44 4.34 3.91
C ARG A 39 16.75 5.47 3.20
N PHE A 40 16.11 6.34 3.98
CA PHE A 40 15.38 7.52 3.51
C PHE A 40 16.25 8.79 3.44
N ASP A 41 17.52 8.72 3.85
CA ASP A 41 18.51 9.79 3.72
C ASP A 41 19.03 9.93 2.28
N VAL A 42 18.91 8.87 1.49
CA VAL A 42 19.23 8.87 0.06
C VAL A 42 17.92 8.95 -0.73
N PRO A 43 17.79 9.89 -1.69
CA PRO A 43 16.58 9.95 -2.52
C PRO A 43 16.45 8.65 -3.34
N PRO A 44 15.23 8.10 -3.46
CA PRO A 44 15.03 6.87 -4.21
C PRO A 44 15.26 7.07 -5.71
N HIS A 45 15.66 5.99 -6.37
CA HIS A 45 15.82 5.97 -7.83
C HIS A 45 14.51 5.52 -8.49
N ARG A 46 14.07 6.23 -9.54
CA ARG A 46 12.90 5.83 -10.33
C ARG A 46 13.25 4.67 -11.26
N THR A 47 12.76 3.48 -10.96
CA THR A 47 13.03 2.26 -11.74
C THR A 47 12.12 2.12 -12.95
N TYR A 48 10.82 2.36 -12.75
CA TYR A 48 9.83 2.28 -13.84
C TYR A 48 8.98 3.53 -13.86
N HIS A 49 8.59 3.96 -15.05
CA HIS A 49 7.80 5.16 -15.29
C HIS A 49 6.76 4.92 -16.39
N PHE A 50 5.53 5.35 -16.12
CA PHE A 50 4.40 5.13 -17.01
C PHE A 50 3.55 6.41 -17.10
N HIS A 51 3.49 7.01 -18.27
CA HIS A 51 2.70 8.22 -18.55
C HIS A 51 1.99 8.17 -19.90
N HIS A 52 2.52 7.44 -20.88
CA HIS A 52 2.06 7.46 -22.27
C HIS A 52 0.77 6.64 -22.47
N GLN A 53 0.72 5.39 -21.99
CA GLN A 53 -0.44 4.48 -22.15
C GLN A 53 -1.70 4.92 -21.39
N PHE A 54 -1.58 5.92 -20.52
CA PHE A 54 -2.69 6.52 -19.81
C PHE A 54 -3.31 7.69 -20.59
N ARG A 55 -2.64 8.18 -21.63
CA ARG A 55 -3.09 9.33 -22.39
C ARG A 55 -3.67 8.88 -23.72
N THR A 56 -4.75 9.54 -24.10
CA THR A 56 -5.32 9.40 -25.44
C THR A 56 -5.55 10.79 -26.01
N PRO A 57 -5.55 10.96 -27.35
CA PRO A 57 -5.90 12.25 -27.96
C PRO A 57 -7.28 12.76 -27.52
N SER A 58 -8.21 11.85 -27.20
CA SER A 58 -9.54 12.15 -26.66
C SER A 58 -9.56 12.54 -25.18
N ASN A 59 -8.56 12.12 -24.39
CA ASN A 59 -8.43 12.43 -22.97
C ASN A 59 -6.95 12.65 -22.60
N PRO A 60 -6.41 13.85 -22.92
CA PRO A 60 -5.01 14.17 -22.62
C PRO A 60 -4.76 14.37 -21.11
N ASN A 61 -5.80 14.65 -20.32
CA ASN A 61 -5.71 14.86 -18.87
C ASN A 61 -6.25 13.67 -18.07
N ASN A 62 -6.00 12.45 -18.53
CA ASN A 62 -6.33 11.28 -17.73
C ASN A 62 -5.42 11.25 -16.49
N PHE A 63 -6.02 11.24 -15.30
CA PHE A 63 -5.31 11.27 -14.03
C PHE A 63 -5.61 10.01 -13.22
N PHE A 64 -4.73 9.70 -12.28
CA PHE A 64 -4.88 8.52 -11.43
C PHE A 64 -5.74 8.81 -10.19
N LYS A 65 -6.39 7.77 -9.67
CA LYS A 65 -7.17 7.80 -8.42
C LYS A 65 -6.45 7.06 -7.27
N GLY A 66 -5.37 6.34 -7.58
CA GLY A 66 -4.52 5.66 -6.61
C GLY A 66 -3.75 4.50 -7.21
N VAL A 67 -2.82 3.96 -6.42
CA VAL A 67 -2.01 2.77 -6.72
C VAL A 67 -1.91 1.87 -5.49
N LYS A 68 -1.90 0.53 -5.68
CA LYS A 68 -1.67 -0.46 -4.61
C LYS A 68 -0.90 -1.67 -5.12
N TRP A 69 0.12 -2.08 -4.38
CA TRP A 69 0.80 -3.37 -4.60
C TRP A 69 -0.12 -4.55 -4.31
N SER A 70 0.07 -5.64 -5.04
CA SER A 70 -0.51 -6.93 -4.72
C SER A 70 0.08 -7.45 -3.39
N PRO A 71 -0.68 -8.25 -2.61
CA PRO A 71 -0.19 -8.81 -1.36
C PRO A 71 1.07 -9.68 -1.52
N ASP A 72 1.22 -10.36 -2.65
CA ASP A 72 2.41 -11.15 -2.98
C ASP A 72 3.56 -10.33 -3.60
N GLY A 73 3.36 -9.04 -3.86
CA GLY A 73 4.34 -8.14 -4.47
C GLY A 73 4.61 -8.36 -5.96
N SER A 74 3.97 -9.35 -6.61
CA SER A 74 4.21 -9.66 -8.03
C SER A 74 3.78 -8.55 -8.99
N CYS A 75 2.78 -7.75 -8.62
CA CYS A 75 2.21 -6.72 -9.48
C CYS A 75 1.64 -5.54 -8.68
N PHE A 76 1.33 -4.44 -9.35
CA PHE A 76 0.58 -3.34 -8.77
C PHE A 76 -0.62 -2.95 -9.63
N LEU A 77 -1.68 -2.48 -8.96
CA LEU A 77 -2.93 -2.07 -9.57
C LEU A 77 -3.08 -0.55 -9.50
N THR A 78 -3.48 0.04 -10.61
CA THR A 78 -3.78 1.47 -10.72
C THR A 78 -5.21 1.67 -11.17
N SER A 79 -5.85 2.75 -10.71
CA SER A 79 -7.15 3.20 -11.20
C SER A 79 -7.03 4.61 -11.77
N SER A 80 -7.70 4.89 -12.88
CA SER A 80 -7.68 6.18 -13.56
C SER A 80 -9.08 6.78 -13.79
N ASP A 81 -9.13 8.02 -14.25
CA ASP A 81 -10.38 8.75 -14.51
C ASP A 81 -11.15 8.22 -15.72
N ASP A 82 -10.46 7.58 -16.66
CA ASP A 82 -11.03 6.85 -17.81
C ASP A 82 -11.84 5.58 -17.46
N ASN A 83 -12.16 5.37 -16.19
CA ASN A 83 -12.88 4.21 -15.67
C ASN A 83 -12.16 2.87 -15.87
N THR A 84 -10.84 2.88 -16.01
CA THR A 84 -10.07 1.65 -16.18
C THR A 84 -9.19 1.34 -14.97
N LEU A 85 -8.99 0.03 -14.76
CA LEU A 85 -8.05 -0.56 -13.84
C LEU A 85 -6.94 -1.22 -14.65
N ARG A 86 -5.68 -0.91 -14.32
CA ARG A 86 -4.52 -1.50 -14.99
C ARG A 86 -3.63 -2.22 -13.98
N VAL A 87 -3.25 -3.45 -14.32
CA VAL A 87 -2.30 -4.26 -13.55
C VAL A 87 -0.97 -4.28 -14.27
N PHE A 88 0.10 -4.08 -13.52
CA PHE A 88 1.48 -4.11 -13.99
C PHE A 88 2.25 -5.18 -13.24
N ALA A 89 2.61 -6.27 -13.93
CA ALA A 89 3.51 -7.27 -13.38
C ALA A 89 4.94 -6.74 -13.35
N LEU A 90 5.66 -7.01 -12.26
CA LEU A 90 7.09 -6.78 -12.19
C LEU A 90 7.80 -7.73 -13.17
N PRO A 91 8.72 -7.25 -14.01
CA PRO A 91 9.54 -8.13 -14.85
C PRO A 91 10.37 -9.09 -13.99
N ASP A 92 10.40 -10.36 -14.36
CA ASP A 92 11.27 -11.35 -13.72
C ASP A 92 12.74 -11.01 -14.00
N ASN A 93 13.53 -10.80 -12.95
CA ASN A 93 14.98 -10.54 -13.07
C ASN A 93 15.79 -11.75 -13.59
N ASP A 94 15.14 -12.88 -13.94
CA ASP A 94 15.78 -14.16 -14.28
C ASP A 94 15.81 -14.48 -15.79
N SER A 95 15.35 -13.56 -16.65
CA SER A 95 15.68 -13.66 -18.07
C SER A 95 17.10 -13.14 -18.29
N GLY A 96 18.08 -14.04 -18.14
CA GLY A 96 19.49 -13.87 -18.58
C GLY A 96 19.63 -13.71 -20.10
N GLY A 97 18.86 -12.82 -20.71
CA GLY A 97 19.09 -12.28 -22.02
C GLY A 97 19.92 -11.02 -21.88
N HIS A 98 21.19 -11.09 -22.27
CA HIS A 98 21.93 -9.91 -22.68
C HIS A 98 21.22 -9.24 -23.86
N GLU A 99 20.19 -8.45 -23.59
CA GLU A 99 19.92 -7.25 -24.38
C GLU A 99 20.57 -6.10 -23.64
N ASN A 100 21.89 -6.10 -23.75
CA ASN A 100 22.70 -4.90 -23.57
C ASN A 100 22.42 -3.98 -24.78
N ASP A 101 21.16 -3.59 -24.93
CA ASP A 101 20.72 -2.55 -25.84
C ASP A 101 20.33 -1.33 -25.02
N CYS A 102 21.28 -0.90 -24.17
CA CYS A 102 21.50 0.51 -23.92
C CYS A 102 22.00 1.16 -25.22
N SER A 103 21.23 1.07 -26.30
CA SER A 103 21.41 1.90 -27.47
C SER A 103 20.74 3.24 -27.17
N LEU A 104 21.63 4.22 -27.11
CA LEU A 104 21.42 5.64 -26.92
C LEU A 104 20.47 6.24 -27.97
N VAL A 105 19.17 5.96 -27.91
CA VAL A 105 18.03 6.85 -28.22
C VAL A 105 16.79 6.26 -27.52
N ALA A 106 16.77 6.23 -26.19
CA ALA A 106 15.50 5.98 -25.49
C ALA A 106 14.60 7.18 -25.79
N ASP A 107 13.51 6.95 -26.53
CA ASP A 107 12.47 7.94 -26.71
C ASP A 107 11.98 8.31 -25.30
N VAL A 108 12.35 9.50 -24.82
CA VAL A 108 12.12 9.95 -23.44
C VAL A 108 10.62 10.04 -23.12
N ALA A 109 9.78 9.83 -24.14
CA ALA A 109 8.33 9.84 -24.12
C ALA A 109 7.66 8.44 -24.07
N ALA A 110 8.44 7.35 -23.93
CA ALA A 110 7.90 5.98 -23.92
C ALA A 110 7.79 5.41 -22.49
N ASP A 111 6.74 4.61 -22.26
CA ASP A 111 6.55 3.88 -21.01
C ASP A 111 7.61 2.78 -20.85
N SER A 112 7.97 2.46 -19.59
CA SER A 112 8.93 1.38 -19.32
C SER A 112 8.46 0.01 -19.83
N TYR A 113 7.17 -0.30 -19.67
CA TYR A 113 6.51 -1.47 -20.25
C TYR A 113 4.98 -1.30 -20.24
N ALA A 114 4.28 -2.14 -21.01
CA ALA A 114 2.82 -2.11 -21.13
C ALA A 114 2.12 -2.79 -19.95
N ALA A 115 0.91 -2.33 -19.61
CA ALA A 115 0.07 -2.99 -18.62
C ALA A 115 -0.20 -4.45 -19.00
N SER A 116 0.02 -5.36 -18.04
CA SER A 116 -0.24 -6.80 -18.19
C SER A 116 -1.73 -7.08 -18.35
N LEU A 117 -2.57 -6.27 -17.69
CA LEU A 117 -4.02 -6.35 -17.79
C LEU A 117 -4.63 -4.95 -17.79
N VAL A 118 -5.65 -4.76 -18.62
CA VAL A 118 -6.50 -3.56 -18.65
C VAL A 118 -7.95 -4.00 -18.55
N VAL A 119 -8.64 -3.57 -17.49
CA VAL A 119 -10.07 -3.83 -17.26
C VAL A 119 -10.80 -2.50 -17.26
N SER A 120 -11.84 -2.39 -18.09
CA SER A 120 -12.68 -1.19 -18.16
C SER A 120 -14.00 -1.43 -17.46
N GLU A 121 -14.35 -0.52 -16.57
CA GLU A 121 -15.65 -0.46 -15.93
C GLU A 121 -16.61 0.45 -16.71
N GLY A 122 -17.91 0.25 -16.51
CA GLY A 122 -18.94 1.01 -17.23
C GLY A 122 -19.00 2.49 -16.82
N GLU A 123 -18.54 2.83 -15.63
CA GLU A 123 -18.70 4.15 -15.00
C GLU A 123 -17.56 4.45 -14.02
N SER A 124 -17.58 5.64 -13.41
CA SER A 124 -16.58 6.07 -12.43
C SER A 124 -16.36 5.06 -11.30
N ILE A 125 -15.13 4.54 -11.22
CA ILE A 125 -14.64 3.71 -10.12
C ILE A 125 -14.52 4.56 -8.85
N TYR A 126 -15.08 4.08 -7.74
CA TYR A 126 -15.02 4.72 -6.42
C TYR A 126 -13.89 4.15 -5.54
N ASP A 127 -13.77 2.82 -5.47
CA ASP A 127 -12.70 2.16 -4.73
C ASP A 127 -12.37 0.78 -5.33
N TYR A 128 -11.22 0.24 -4.95
CA TYR A 128 -10.77 -1.08 -5.33
C TYR A 128 -9.85 -1.68 -4.25
N CYS A 129 -9.83 -2.99 -4.15
CA CYS A 129 -8.96 -3.71 -3.22
C CYS A 129 -8.55 -5.08 -3.75
N TRP A 130 -7.31 -5.47 -3.45
CA TRP A 130 -6.82 -6.82 -3.67
C TRP A 130 -7.47 -7.79 -2.69
N TYR A 131 -7.69 -9.03 -3.13
CA TYR A 131 -7.97 -10.11 -2.20
C TYR A 131 -6.77 -10.32 -1.27
N PRO A 132 -6.95 -10.47 0.07
CA PRO A 132 -5.83 -10.41 1.02
C PRO A 132 -4.75 -11.47 0.80
N TYR A 133 -5.12 -12.63 0.27
CA TYR A 133 -4.22 -13.74 -0.04
C TYR A 133 -3.95 -13.87 -1.54
N MET A 134 -4.12 -12.79 -2.30
CA MET A 134 -3.87 -12.81 -3.73
C MET A 134 -2.41 -13.21 -4.00
N SER A 135 -2.25 -14.21 -4.86
CA SER A 135 -0.97 -14.60 -5.44
C SER A 135 -1.10 -14.77 -6.94
N ALA A 136 -0.15 -14.26 -7.71
CA ALA A 136 -0.08 -14.47 -9.16
C ALA A 136 0.15 -15.94 -9.53
N SER A 137 0.76 -16.72 -8.62
CA SER A 137 1.01 -18.15 -8.82
C SER A 137 -0.22 -19.03 -8.64
N ASP A 138 -1.23 -18.57 -7.89
CA ASP A 138 -2.48 -19.29 -7.65
C ASP A 138 -3.65 -18.56 -8.32
N PRO A 139 -4.16 -19.07 -9.47
CA PRO A 139 -5.30 -18.49 -10.14
C PRO A 139 -6.51 -18.31 -9.21
N VAL A 140 -6.74 -19.20 -8.24
CA VAL A 140 -7.94 -19.13 -7.38
C VAL A 140 -7.95 -17.84 -6.55
N THR A 141 -6.81 -17.46 -5.99
CA THR A 141 -6.67 -16.25 -5.17
C THR A 141 -6.32 -15.00 -5.97
N CYS A 142 -5.92 -15.14 -7.23
CA CYS A 142 -5.55 -14.08 -8.17
C CYS A 142 -6.74 -13.19 -8.57
N VAL A 143 -7.29 -12.43 -7.61
CA VAL A 143 -8.47 -11.59 -7.80
C VAL A 143 -8.37 -10.24 -7.08
N PHE A 144 -9.07 -9.25 -7.63
CA PHE A 144 -9.34 -7.97 -6.97
C PHE A 144 -10.81 -7.60 -7.13
N ALA A 145 -11.30 -6.75 -6.22
CA ALA A 145 -12.65 -6.21 -6.28
C ALA A 145 -12.63 -4.72 -6.61
N SER A 146 -13.65 -4.27 -7.34
CA SER A 146 -13.88 -2.86 -7.68
C SER A 146 -15.31 -2.44 -7.33
N THR A 147 -15.48 -1.17 -6.99
CA THR A 147 -16.79 -0.54 -6.83
C THR A 147 -16.94 0.62 -7.79
N THR A 148 -18.10 0.72 -8.41
CA THR A 148 -18.36 1.63 -9.54
C THR A 148 -19.71 2.29 -9.39
N ARG A 149 -19.82 3.52 -9.89
CA ARG A 149 -21.09 4.27 -9.88
C ARG A 149 -22.17 3.49 -10.63
N ASP A 150 -23.34 3.39 -10.01
CA ASP A 150 -24.55 2.73 -10.53
C ASP A 150 -24.36 1.27 -10.97
N HIS A 151 -23.28 0.63 -10.53
CA HIS A 151 -22.93 -0.75 -10.83
C HIS A 151 -22.77 -1.56 -9.55
N PRO A 152 -22.95 -2.90 -9.62
CA PRO A 152 -22.65 -3.77 -8.49
C PRO A 152 -21.14 -3.85 -8.25
N ILE A 153 -20.76 -4.44 -7.13
CA ILE A 153 -19.35 -4.74 -6.86
C ILE A 153 -18.93 -5.85 -7.81
N HIS A 154 -17.84 -5.66 -8.51
CA HIS A 154 -17.27 -6.64 -9.43
C HIS A 154 -16.06 -7.32 -8.81
N LEU A 155 -15.97 -8.64 -8.95
CA LEU A 155 -14.77 -9.41 -8.60
C LEU A 155 -14.11 -9.90 -9.89
N TRP A 156 -12.90 -9.42 -10.13
CA TRP A 156 -12.14 -9.65 -11.35
C TRP A 156 -11.04 -10.67 -11.14
N ASP A 157 -10.80 -11.47 -12.15
CA ASP A 157 -9.60 -12.29 -12.27
C ASP A 157 -8.42 -11.41 -12.72
N ALA A 158 -7.36 -11.36 -11.92
CA ALA A 158 -6.23 -10.46 -12.17
C ALA A 158 -5.24 -11.01 -13.22
N ALA A 159 -5.33 -12.30 -13.59
CA ALA A 159 -4.50 -12.91 -14.62
C ALA A 159 -5.14 -12.84 -16.01
N SER A 160 -6.47 -13.01 -16.08
CA SER A 160 -7.22 -13.09 -17.34
C SER A 160 -8.07 -11.86 -17.64
N GLY A 161 -8.35 -11.01 -16.64
CA GLY A 161 -9.25 -9.87 -16.78
C GLY A 161 -10.73 -10.23 -16.85
N GLN A 162 -11.08 -11.50 -16.63
CA GLN A 162 -12.47 -11.95 -16.69
C GLN A 162 -13.22 -11.58 -15.41
N LEU A 163 -14.47 -11.15 -15.58
CA LEU A 163 -15.39 -10.96 -14.47
C LEU A 163 -15.78 -12.32 -13.88
N ARG A 164 -15.36 -12.61 -12.64
CA ARG A 164 -15.68 -13.88 -11.97
C ARG A 164 -17.08 -13.89 -11.42
N CYS A 165 -17.44 -12.84 -10.68
CA CYS A 165 -18.76 -12.72 -10.08
C CYS A 165 -19.06 -11.27 -9.70
N THR A 166 -20.31 -11.04 -9.26
CA THR A 166 -20.79 -9.72 -8.84
C THR A 166 -21.57 -9.80 -7.54
N TYR A 167 -21.44 -8.76 -6.71
CA TYR A 167 -22.20 -8.60 -5.48
C TYR A 167 -23.11 -7.38 -5.61
N ARG A 168 -24.42 -7.63 -5.57
CA ARG A 168 -25.46 -6.68 -5.94
C ARG A 168 -26.18 -6.21 -4.70
N ALA A 169 -26.10 -4.92 -4.45
CA ALA A 169 -26.75 -4.29 -3.33
C ALA A 169 -27.97 -3.51 -3.82
N TYR A 170 -29.17 -4.01 -3.51
CA TYR A 170 -30.42 -3.35 -3.89
C TYR A 170 -30.93 -2.44 -2.78
N ASP A 171 -31.59 -1.34 -3.11
CA ASP A 171 -32.33 -0.54 -2.14
C ASP A 171 -33.81 -0.95 -2.04
N ALA A 172 -34.60 -0.18 -1.29
CA ALA A 172 -36.03 -0.44 -1.10
C ALA A 172 -36.87 -0.31 -2.38
N MET A 173 -36.31 0.27 -3.44
CA MET A 173 -36.95 0.44 -4.75
C MET A 173 -36.45 -0.59 -5.79
N ASP A 174 -35.66 -1.59 -5.36
CA ASP A 174 -35.01 -2.60 -6.22
C ASP A 174 -34.02 -1.98 -7.24
N GLU A 175 -33.44 -0.82 -6.92
CA GLU A 175 -32.38 -0.19 -7.70
C GLU A 175 -31.00 -0.62 -7.20
N ILE A 176 -30.02 -0.75 -8.11
CA ILE A 176 -28.64 -1.06 -7.74
C ILE A 176 -28.02 0.16 -7.06
N THR A 177 -27.56 -0.05 -5.83
CA THR A 177 -26.80 0.95 -5.09
C THR A 177 -25.30 0.65 -5.19
N ALA A 178 -24.54 1.69 -5.54
CA ALA A 178 -23.09 1.62 -5.62
C ALA A 178 -22.45 1.76 -4.24
N ALA A 179 -21.41 0.96 -3.98
CA ALA A 179 -20.56 1.11 -2.81
C ALA A 179 -19.49 2.18 -3.04
N PHE A 180 -19.26 3.04 -2.05
CA PHE A 180 -18.26 4.11 -2.11
C PHE A 180 -16.88 3.67 -1.60
N SER A 181 -16.83 2.57 -0.85
CA SER A 181 -15.59 1.97 -0.35
C SER A 181 -15.75 0.47 -0.21
N ILE A 182 -14.63 -0.25 -0.27
CA ILE A 182 -14.61 -1.72 -0.18
C ILE A 182 -13.39 -2.22 0.60
N GLY A 183 -13.55 -3.33 1.30
CA GLY A 183 -12.46 -4.06 1.93
C GLY A 183 -12.81 -5.52 2.13
N PHE A 184 -11.85 -6.42 1.88
CA PHE A 184 -11.96 -7.80 2.32
C PHE A 184 -11.60 -7.90 3.79
N ASN A 185 -12.32 -8.73 4.53
CA ASN A 185 -11.90 -9.05 5.88
C ASN A 185 -10.56 -9.83 5.87
N PRO A 186 -9.78 -9.82 6.96
CA PRO A 186 -8.46 -10.45 6.99
C PRO A 186 -8.50 -11.93 6.66
N ALA A 187 -9.60 -12.62 7.00
CA ALA A 187 -9.80 -14.04 6.71
C ALA A 187 -10.15 -14.34 5.23
N GLY A 188 -10.37 -13.33 4.38
CA GLY A 188 -10.71 -13.53 2.96
C GLY A 188 -12.07 -14.19 2.73
N THR A 189 -12.99 -14.12 3.69
CA THR A 189 -14.30 -14.80 3.61
C THR A 189 -15.44 -13.85 3.31
N LYS A 190 -15.26 -12.55 3.55
CA LYS A 190 -16.30 -11.53 3.42
C LYS A 190 -15.78 -10.28 2.75
N ILE A 191 -16.67 -9.62 2.01
CA ILE A 191 -16.48 -8.28 1.47
C ILE A 191 -17.33 -7.32 2.30
N LEU A 192 -16.71 -6.28 2.83
CA LEU A 192 -17.39 -5.17 3.48
C LEU A 192 -17.40 -3.99 2.52
N ALA A 193 -18.58 -3.43 2.33
CA ALA A 193 -18.82 -2.35 1.40
C ALA A 193 -19.52 -1.18 2.09
N GLY A 194 -18.97 0.01 1.91
CA GLY A 194 -19.46 1.26 2.51
C GLY A 194 -20.47 1.97 1.62
N TYR A 195 -21.60 2.36 2.21
CA TYR A 195 -22.70 3.04 1.53
C TYR A 195 -23.03 4.36 2.26
N ASN A 196 -24.08 5.05 1.82
CA ASN A 196 -24.61 6.18 2.56
C ASN A 196 -25.26 5.69 3.86
N LYS A 197 -24.69 6.08 5.01
CA LYS A 197 -25.18 5.75 6.37
C LYS A 197 -25.31 4.25 6.67
N SER A 198 -24.61 3.40 5.93
CA SER A 198 -24.72 1.95 6.08
C SER A 198 -23.47 1.22 5.62
N LEU A 199 -23.28 0.04 6.18
CA LEU A 199 -22.33 -0.97 5.77
C LEU A 199 -23.11 -2.18 5.28
N ARG A 200 -22.67 -2.78 4.18
CA ARG A 200 -23.19 -4.06 3.71
C ARG A 200 -22.07 -5.09 3.66
N VAL A 201 -22.39 -6.30 4.10
CA VAL A 201 -21.43 -7.39 4.22
C VAL A 201 -21.88 -8.52 3.32
N PHE A 202 -21.02 -8.91 2.39
CA PHE A 202 -21.26 -9.99 1.44
C PHE A 202 -20.35 -11.17 1.77
N ASP A 203 -20.89 -12.38 1.65
CA ASP A 203 -20.10 -13.61 1.74
C ASP A 203 -19.46 -13.90 0.38
N ILE A 204 -18.13 -14.06 0.34
CA ILE A 204 -17.39 -14.31 -0.90
C ILE A 204 -17.89 -15.58 -1.61
N TYR A 205 -18.34 -16.58 -0.84
CA TYR A 205 -18.77 -17.87 -1.36
C TYR A 205 -20.21 -17.84 -1.90
N ARG A 206 -20.93 -16.73 -1.70
CA ARG A 206 -22.32 -16.54 -2.13
C ARG A 206 -22.49 -15.24 -2.92
N PRO A 207 -21.90 -15.15 -4.13
CA PRO A 207 -22.11 -14.00 -4.99
C PRO A 207 -23.58 -13.84 -5.36
N GLY A 208 -24.01 -12.60 -5.61
CA GLY A 208 -25.39 -12.28 -5.93
C GLY A 208 -25.97 -11.20 -5.03
N ARG A 209 -27.22 -11.38 -4.60
CA ARG A 209 -28.01 -10.35 -3.89
C ARG A 209 -27.96 -10.47 -2.37
N ASP A 210 -27.38 -11.53 -1.83
CA ASP A 210 -27.40 -11.81 -0.41
C ASP A 210 -26.37 -10.92 0.31
N PHE A 211 -26.83 -10.11 1.26
CA PHE A 211 -25.97 -9.31 2.12
C PHE A 211 -26.57 -9.13 3.51
N ALA A 212 -25.71 -9.01 4.51
CA ALA A 212 -26.08 -8.46 5.80
C ALA A 212 -26.00 -6.93 5.75
N HIS A 213 -27.00 -6.25 6.28
CA HIS A 213 -27.09 -4.79 6.29
C HIS A 213 -26.96 -4.25 7.70
N TYR A 214 -26.05 -3.29 7.89
CA TYR A 214 -25.81 -2.62 9.16
C TYR A 214 -25.93 -1.11 8.98
N SER A 215 -26.85 -0.49 9.71
CA SER A 215 -26.96 0.97 9.76
C SER A 215 -25.82 1.54 10.59
N THR A 216 -25.15 2.58 10.10
CA THR A 216 -24.11 3.28 10.87
C THR A 216 -24.70 4.31 11.84
N LEU A 217 -26.01 4.53 11.80
CA LEU A 217 -26.75 5.34 12.77
C LEU A 217 -27.60 4.43 13.65
N GLN A 218 -27.41 4.52 14.96
CA GLN A 218 -28.30 3.88 15.94
C GLN A 218 -29.46 4.82 16.32
N GLY A 219 -30.51 4.28 16.96
CA GLY A 219 -31.77 4.98 17.26
C GLY A 219 -31.63 6.31 18.02
N ASN A 220 -30.50 6.55 18.68
CA ASN A 220 -30.18 7.78 19.40
C ASN A 220 -29.38 8.81 18.57
N LYS A 221 -29.23 8.60 17.25
CA LYS A 221 -28.35 9.36 16.33
C LYS A 221 -26.84 9.26 16.62
N GLU A 222 -26.42 8.33 17.47
CA GLU A 222 -25.01 8.01 17.64
C GLU A 222 -24.50 7.17 16.46
N GLY A 223 -23.31 7.52 15.95
CA GLY A 223 -22.66 6.86 14.82
C GLY A 223 -22.36 7.81 13.65
N GLN A 224 -22.20 7.26 12.44
CA GLN A 224 -21.79 8.03 11.26
C GLN A 224 -22.99 8.37 10.37
N SER A 225 -23.19 9.66 10.09
CA SER A 225 -24.34 10.17 9.35
C SER A 225 -24.07 10.41 7.85
N GLY A 226 -22.85 10.17 7.37
CA GLY A 226 -22.44 10.43 5.99
C GLY A 226 -22.23 9.16 5.16
N ILE A 227 -21.67 9.37 3.97
CA ILE A 227 -21.15 8.30 3.12
C ILE A 227 -19.96 7.65 3.81
N ILE A 228 -19.92 6.31 3.83
CA ILE A 228 -18.76 5.54 4.27
C ILE A 228 -17.79 5.39 3.10
N SER A 229 -16.68 6.11 3.21
CA SER A 229 -15.74 6.38 2.12
C SER A 229 -14.39 5.69 2.28
N ALA A 230 -14.14 5.04 3.42
CA ALA A 230 -12.95 4.21 3.61
C ALA A 230 -13.26 3.12 4.62
N ILE A 231 -12.63 1.95 4.44
CA ILE A 231 -12.74 0.79 5.33
C ILE A 231 -11.33 0.24 5.54
N ALA A 232 -10.97 -0.07 6.79
CA ALA A 232 -9.74 -0.80 7.10
C ALA A 232 -9.99 -1.78 8.23
N PHE A 233 -9.45 -2.99 8.10
CA PHE A 233 -9.45 -3.98 9.16
C PHE A 233 -8.19 -3.82 9.99
N CYS A 234 -8.32 -4.05 11.29
CA CYS A 234 -7.16 -4.14 12.15
C CYS A 234 -6.38 -5.42 11.79
N PRO A 235 -5.07 -5.33 11.54
CA PRO A 235 -4.26 -6.52 11.23
C PRO A 235 -4.08 -7.41 12.46
N SER A 236 -4.23 -6.87 13.68
CA SER A 236 -4.23 -7.69 14.90
C SER A 236 -5.52 -8.50 15.01
N HIS A 237 -5.46 -9.69 15.61
CA HIS A 237 -6.62 -10.56 15.87
C HIS A 237 -7.64 -9.98 16.88
N THR A 238 -7.62 -8.66 17.10
CA THR A 238 -8.54 -7.94 17.98
C THR A 238 -9.96 -7.86 17.41
N GLY A 239 -10.15 -8.14 16.12
CA GLY A 239 -11.46 -8.11 15.47
C GLY A 239 -12.04 -6.70 15.39
N MET A 240 -11.19 -5.69 15.19
CA MET A 240 -11.60 -4.29 15.02
C MET A 240 -11.68 -3.90 13.54
N LEU A 241 -12.68 -3.09 13.22
CA LEU A 241 -12.92 -2.49 11.91
C LEU A 241 -12.98 -0.98 12.03
N ALA A 242 -12.21 -0.25 11.23
CA ALA A 242 -12.31 1.19 11.11
C ALA A 242 -13.04 1.59 9.82
N THR A 243 -13.83 2.65 9.91
CA THR A 243 -14.56 3.20 8.78
C THR A 243 -14.45 4.72 8.77
N GLY A 244 -14.06 5.30 7.64
CA GLY A 244 -14.03 6.75 7.44
C GLY A 244 -15.33 7.23 6.80
N SER A 245 -15.83 8.39 7.23
CA SER A 245 -17.01 9.01 6.62
C SER A 245 -16.75 10.42 6.09
N TYR A 246 -17.46 10.77 5.02
CA TYR A 246 -17.54 12.15 4.53
C TYR A 246 -18.17 13.13 5.53
N SER A 247 -18.79 12.66 6.60
CA SER A 247 -19.23 13.48 7.73
C SER A 247 -18.12 13.84 8.73
N GLN A 248 -16.84 13.81 8.32
CA GLN A 248 -15.67 14.15 9.14
C GLN A 248 -15.45 13.25 10.37
N THR A 249 -16.05 12.05 10.36
CA THR A 249 -15.98 11.11 11.48
C THR A 249 -15.38 9.79 11.04
N THR A 250 -14.57 9.21 11.92
CA THR A 250 -14.11 7.82 11.80
C THR A 250 -14.77 7.00 12.88
N ALA A 251 -15.37 5.86 12.55
CA ALA A 251 -15.97 4.97 13.55
C ALA A 251 -15.24 3.64 13.59
N ILE A 252 -15.20 3.08 14.79
CA ILE A 252 -14.57 1.80 15.10
C ILE A 252 -15.67 0.84 15.49
N TYR A 253 -15.75 -0.27 14.79
CA TYR A 253 -16.71 -1.32 15.02
C TYR A 253 -16.00 -2.61 15.42
N ARG A 254 -16.74 -3.49 16.11
CA ARG A 254 -16.36 -4.89 16.24
C ARG A 254 -16.72 -5.64 14.94
N GLU A 255 -15.79 -6.42 14.40
CA GLU A 255 -15.91 -7.08 13.10
C GLU A 255 -17.01 -8.16 13.06
N ASP A 256 -17.25 -8.85 14.17
CA ASP A 256 -18.16 -10.01 14.22
C ASP A 256 -19.64 -9.64 14.11
N ASN A 257 -20.04 -8.53 14.75
CA ASN A 257 -21.43 -8.12 14.93
C ASN A 257 -21.70 -6.67 14.49
N MET A 258 -20.68 -5.95 14.01
CA MET A 258 -20.73 -4.53 13.64
C MET A 258 -21.21 -3.61 14.78
N GLU A 259 -20.93 -3.98 16.03
CA GLU A 259 -21.19 -3.14 17.19
C GLU A 259 -20.28 -1.92 17.17
N LEU A 260 -20.85 -0.73 17.35
CA LEU A 260 -20.11 0.52 17.42
C LEU A 260 -19.35 0.61 18.75
N LEU A 261 -18.03 0.72 18.68
CA LEU A 261 -17.14 0.86 19.85
C LEU A 261 -16.82 2.33 20.12
N TYR A 262 -16.38 3.06 19.10
CA TYR A 262 -15.96 4.47 19.22
C TYR A 262 -16.32 5.28 17.97
N VAL A 263 -16.58 6.57 18.17
CA VAL A 263 -16.63 7.56 17.08
C VAL A 263 -15.55 8.61 17.35
N LEU A 264 -14.61 8.71 16.44
CA LEU A 264 -13.47 9.61 16.48
C LEU A 264 -13.83 10.91 15.74
N HIS A 265 -13.65 12.02 16.45
CA HIS A 265 -13.92 13.38 15.98
C HIS A 265 -12.63 14.19 15.99
N GLY A 266 -12.32 14.89 14.89
CA GLY A 266 -11.15 15.77 14.84
C GLY A 266 -10.63 16.07 13.44
N GLN A 267 -11.00 15.27 12.43
CA GLN A 267 -10.74 15.57 11.03
C GLN A 267 -11.53 16.83 10.62
N GLU A 268 -10.89 17.75 9.91
CA GLU A 268 -11.50 18.94 9.33
C GLU A 268 -12.21 18.59 8.01
N GLY A 269 -11.65 17.60 7.30
CA GLY A 269 -12.14 17.09 6.03
C GLY A 269 -13.00 15.83 6.15
N GLY A 270 -13.78 15.54 5.10
CA GLY A 270 -14.43 14.23 4.97
C GLY A 270 -13.37 13.14 4.86
N VAL A 271 -13.43 12.12 5.72
CA VAL A 271 -12.39 11.09 5.84
C VAL A 271 -12.38 10.21 4.60
N THR A 272 -11.30 10.23 3.83
CA THR A 272 -11.17 9.49 2.57
C THR A 272 -10.22 8.31 2.66
N HIS A 273 -9.42 8.22 3.73
CA HIS A 273 -8.55 7.08 3.94
C HIS A 273 -8.36 6.78 5.42
N VAL A 274 -8.32 5.49 5.75
CA VAL A 274 -8.08 4.97 7.10
C VAL A 274 -7.17 3.75 6.97
N GLN A 275 -6.20 3.60 7.87
CA GLN A 275 -5.31 2.44 7.91
C GLN A 275 -4.83 2.23 9.36
N PHE A 276 -4.89 0.99 9.85
CA PHE A 276 -4.30 0.64 11.13
C PHE A 276 -2.78 0.51 11.01
N SER A 277 -2.07 0.79 12.10
CA SER A 277 -0.68 0.35 12.25
C SER A 277 -0.59 -1.17 12.17
N LYS A 278 0.59 -1.70 11.78
CA LYS A 278 0.79 -3.14 11.62
C LYS A 278 0.63 -3.93 12.92
N ASP A 279 0.90 -3.29 14.07
CA ASP A 279 0.66 -3.85 15.41
C ASP A 279 -0.80 -3.70 15.88
N GLY A 280 -1.63 -2.93 15.16
CA GLY A 280 -3.03 -2.65 15.50
C GLY A 280 -3.26 -1.69 16.66
N ASN A 281 -2.20 -1.09 17.23
CA ASN A 281 -2.32 -0.18 18.37
C ASN A 281 -2.72 1.24 17.97
N TYR A 282 -2.43 1.66 16.74
CA TYR A 282 -2.74 2.98 16.23
C TYR A 282 -3.62 2.91 14.99
N LEU A 283 -4.39 3.97 14.78
CA LEU A 283 -5.15 4.19 13.56
C LEU A 283 -4.72 5.53 12.94
N TYR A 284 -4.46 5.51 11.65
CA TYR A 284 -4.17 6.69 10.85
C TYR A 284 -5.39 7.02 9.99
N THR A 285 -5.76 8.29 9.96
CA THR A 285 -6.93 8.78 9.23
C THR A 285 -6.53 10.02 8.43
N GLY A 286 -7.03 10.13 7.20
CA GLY A 286 -6.81 11.30 6.36
C GLY A 286 -8.09 11.73 5.65
N GLY A 287 -8.36 13.04 5.67
CA GLY A 287 -9.52 13.67 5.02
C GLY A 287 -9.19 14.38 3.70
N ARG A 288 -10.23 14.61 2.88
CA ARG A 288 -10.17 15.55 1.75
C ARG A 288 -10.19 16.98 2.26
N ARG A 289 -9.43 17.89 1.64
CA ARG A 289 -9.25 19.28 2.14
C ARG A 289 -8.81 19.33 3.61
N ASP A 290 -7.97 18.37 4.01
CA ASP A 290 -7.44 18.28 5.36
C ASP A 290 -5.92 18.06 5.30
N PRO A 291 -5.11 19.07 5.68
CA PRO A 291 -3.65 19.00 5.60
C PRO A 291 -3.00 17.96 6.51
N TYR A 292 -3.77 17.26 7.35
CA TYR A 292 -3.20 16.36 8.34
C TYR A 292 -3.71 14.94 8.22
N ILE A 293 -2.78 14.00 8.38
CA ILE A 293 -3.09 12.63 8.79
C ILE A 293 -3.09 12.62 10.32
N LEU A 294 -4.21 12.22 10.91
CA LEU A 294 -4.34 12.12 12.37
C LEU A 294 -4.03 10.70 12.83
N CYS A 295 -3.21 10.59 13.88
CA CYS A 295 -2.90 9.35 14.58
C CYS A 295 -3.76 9.22 15.85
N TRP A 296 -4.42 8.08 16.02
CA TRP A 296 -5.27 7.75 17.16
C TRP A 296 -4.71 6.53 17.88
N ASP A 297 -4.63 6.56 19.21
CA ASP A 297 -4.27 5.38 20.00
C ASP A 297 -5.53 4.55 20.28
N MET A 298 -5.57 3.32 19.76
CA MET A 298 -6.71 2.42 19.89
C MET A 298 -6.92 1.89 21.31
N ARG A 299 -5.90 2.00 22.18
CA ARG A 299 -5.99 1.61 23.61
C ARG A 299 -6.57 2.74 24.45
N LYS A 300 -6.52 3.98 23.94
CA LYS A 300 -7.02 5.20 24.60
C LYS A 300 -7.66 6.12 23.54
N ALA A 301 -8.71 5.62 22.89
CA ALA A 301 -9.35 6.21 21.71
C ALA A 301 -10.15 7.51 21.98
N VAL A 302 -9.58 8.45 22.74
CA VAL A 302 -10.21 9.71 23.14
C VAL A 302 -9.53 10.91 22.48
N ASP A 303 -8.20 10.87 22.32
CA ASP A 303 -7.41 12.02 21.86
C ASP A 303 -6.52 11.66 20.66
N VAL A 304 -6.27 12.66 19.81
CA VAL A 304 -5.26 12.58 18.74
C VAL A 304 -3.87 12.60 19.37
N VAL A 305 -3.04 11.60 19.05
CA VAL A 305 -1.69 11.45 19.60
C VAL A 305 -0.73 12.45 18.95
N TYR A 306 -0.74 12.50 17.62
CA TYR A 306 0.01 13.46 16.81
C TYR A 306 -0.64 13.63 15.44
N LYS A 307 -0.18 14.63 14.69
CA LYS A 307 -0.62 14.94 13.33
C LYS A 307 0.59 14.89 12.39
N LEU A 308 0.45 14.24 11.24
CA LEU A 308 1.46 14.24 10.17
C LEU A 308 0.98 15.16 9.05
N TYR A 309 1.83 16.08 8.61
CA TYR A 309 1.47 16.99 7.52
C TYR A 309 1.37 16.27 6.18
N ARG A 310 0.51 16.75 5.29
CA ARG A 310 0.49 16.42 3.88
C ARG A 310 -0.17 17.55 3.10
N SER A 311 0.45 17.97 1.99
CA SER A 311 -0.12 19.02 1.14
C SER A 311 -1.45 18.56 0.53
N SER A 312 -2.57 18.97 1.11
CA SER A 312 -3.90 18.46 0.74
C SER A 312 -5.08 19.41 1.07
N GLU A 313 -4.77 20.66 1.42
CA GLU A 313 -5.69 21.71 1.86
C GLU A 313 -6.76 22.03 0.81
N ASN A 314 -6.36 22.12 -0.46
CA ASN A 314 -7.24 22.61 -1.54
C ASN A 314 -7.85 21.53 -2.44
N THR A 315 -7.52 20.25 -2.23
CA THR A 315 -7.93 19.15 -3.12
C THR A 315 -9.15 18.44 -2.59
N ASN A 316 -10.10 18.18 -3.49
CA ASN A 316 -11.22 17.28 -3.22
C ASN A 316 -10.87 15.81 -3.47
N GLN A 317 -9.69 15.53 -4.01
CA GLN A 317 -9.29 14.19 -4.37
C GLN A 317 -8.91 13.37 -3.13
N ARG A 318 -9.04 12.05 -3.27
CA ARG A 318 -8.53 11.11 -2.29
C ARG A 318 -7.02 11.02 -2.45
N ILE A 319 -6.29 11.21 -1.36
CA ILE A 319 -4.85 10.97 -1.28
C ILE A 319 -4.66 9.75 -0.36
N LEU A 320 -4.16 8.67 -0.96
CA LEU A 320 -3.79 7.44 -0.26
C LEU A 320 -2.40 7.60 0.37
N PHE A 321 -2.24 7.02 1.54
CA PHE A 321 -0.97 6.84 2.22
C PHE A 321 -0.83 5.36 2.53
N ASP A 322 0.40 4.90 2.75
CA ASP A 322 0.65 3.51 3.12
C ASP A 322 1.69 3.42 4.22
N ILE A 323 1.61 2.34 4.98
CA ILE A 323 2.49 2.03 6.08
C ILE A 323 3.37 0.86 5.63
N GLU A 324 4.67 1.08 5.78
CA GLU A 324 5.73 0.12 5.55
C GLU A 324 5.41 -1.25 6.18
N PRO A 325 5.80 -2.38 5.57
CA PRO A 325 5.49 -3.72 6.10
C PRO A 325 5.92 -3.96 7.55
N ILE A 326 7.05 -3.38 7.98
CA ILE A 326 7.51 -3.45 9.39
C ILE A 326 6.77 -2.48 10.32
N GLY A 327 6.02 -1.52 9.79
CA GLY A 327 5.21 -0.58 10.55
C GLY A 327 5.96 0.62 11.13
N ARG A 328 7.20 0.89 10.70
CA ARG A 328 8.01 1.99 11.24
C ARG A 328 7.75 3.31 10.50
N HIS A 329 7.57 3.26 9.19
CA HIS A 329 7.38 4.46 8.38
C HIS A 329 6.02 4.53 7.69
N LEU A 330 5.53 5.75 7.48
CA LEU A 330 4.36 6.06 6.67
C LEU A 330 4.76 6.97 5.52
N GLY A 331 4.35 6.61 4.30
CA GLY A 331 4.52 7.43 3.10
C GLY A 331 3.18 7.98 2.61
N THR A 332 3.14 9.26 2.28
CA THR A 332 1.94 9.93 1.75
C THR A 332 2.30 10.84 0.58
N GLY A 333 1.43 10.91 -0.42
CA GLY A 333 1.50 11.94 -1.46
C GLY A 333 0.96 13.30 -1.00
N GLY A 334 1.15 14.32 -1.84
CA GLY A 334 0.61 15.67 -1.67
C GLY A 334 0.35 16.39 -3.00
N GLN A 335 -0.35 17.53 -2.94
CA GLN A 335 -0.59 18.44 -4.08
C GLN A 335 0.69 19.11 -4.58
N ASP A 336 1.72 19.17 -3.74
CA ASP A 336 3.06 19.65 -4.04
C ASP A 336 3.86 18.71 -4.97
N GLY A 337 3.28 17.56 -5.35
CA GLY A 337 3.95 16.55 -6.19
C GLY A 337 5.02 15.75 -5.46
N LEU A 338 5.14 15.95 -4.14
CA LEU A 338 6.09 15.26 -3.28
C LEU A 338 5.43 14.01 -2.66
N VAL A 339 6.29 13.04 -2.37
CA VAL A 339 5.99 12.01 -1.38
C VAL A 339 6.71 12.40 -0.09
N HIS A 340 5.95 12.48 1.01
CA HIS A 340 6.46 12.73 2.35
C HIS A 340 6.55 11.42 3.13
N ILE A 341 7.69 11.17 3.78
CA ILE A 341 7.93 10.00 4.62
C ILE A 341 8.03 10.45 6.09
N TYR A 342 7.30 9.76 6.95
CA TYR A 342 7.24 10.01 8.39
C TYR A 342 7.66 8.78 9.19
N ASP A 343 8.36 9.00 10.30
CA ASP A 343 8.64 7.97 11.30
C ASP A 343 7.45 7.92 12.29
N LEU A 344 6.83 6.74 12.40
CA LEU A 344 5.61 6.55 13.19
C LEU A 344 5.86 6.41 14.69
N GLN A 345 7.09 6.09 15.10
CA GLN A 345 7.48 5.98 16.51
C GLN A 345 7.61 7.37 17.15
N THR A 346 8.12 8.33 16.38
CA THR A 346 8.37 9.71 16.82
C THR A 346 7.31 10.70 16.33
N GLY A 347 6.56 10.34 15.28
CA GLY A 347 5.64 11.24 14.58
C GLY A 347 6.34 12.37 13.83
N GLN A 348 7.63 12.23 13.54
CA GLN A 348 8.44 13.25 12.89
C GLN A 348 8.59 12.99 11.39
N TRP A 349 8.77 14.08 10.65
CA TRP A 349 9.13 14.03 9.23
C TRP A 349 10.56 13.51 9.08
N VAL A 350 10.76 12.56 8.16
CA VAL A 350 12.06 11.94 7.87
C VAL A 350 12.66 12.52 6.60
N SER A 351 11.92 12.43 5.50
CA SER A 351 12.37 12.92 4.20
C SER A 351 11.20 13.15 3.24
N SER A 352 11.49 13.79 2.11
CA SER A 352 10.59 13.89 0.98
C SER A 352 11.36 13.82 -0.33
N PHE A 353 10.67 13.40 -1.39
CA PHE A 353 11.23 13.39 -2.75
C PHE A 353 10.16 13.75 -3.78
N GLN A 354 10.59 14.31 -4.91
CA GLN A 354 9.70 14.67 -6.01
C GLN A 354 9.31 13.41 -6.79
N ALA A 355 8.04 13.00 -6.69
CA ALA A 355 7.53 11.84 -7.39
C ALA A 355 6.88 12.19 -8.73
N ALA A 356 6.21 13.35 -8.80
CA ALA A 356 5.59 13.86 -10.03
C ALA A 356 5.54 15.38 -10.01
N LEU A 357 5.32 16.02 -11.17
CA LEU A 357 5.13 17.48 -11.25
C LEU A 357 3.74 17.93 -10.79
N ASP A 358 2.80 16.98 -10.70
CA ASP A 358 1.43 17.19 -10.26
C ASP A 358 1.15 16.39 -8.97
N THR A 359 -0.01 16.64 -8.36
CA THR A 359 -0.54 16.01 -7.16
C THR A 359 -0.30 14.50 -7.15
N VAL A 360 0.40 14.01 -6.13
CA VAL A 360 0.55 12.57 -5.87
C VAL A 360 -0.66 12.10 -5.09
N ASN A 361 -1.55 11.36 -5.76
CA ASN A 361 -2.80 10.86 -5.17
C ASN A 361 -2.64 9.49 -4.50
N GLY A 362 -1.55 8.76 -4.79
CA GLY A 362 -1.30 7.46 -4.17
C GLY A 362 0.17 7.16 -3.98
N PHE A 363 0.46 6.50 -2.87
CA PHE A 363 1.77 5.92 -2.56
C PHE A 363 1.53 4.57 -1.89
N SER A 364 2.29 3.54 -2.27
CA SER A 364 2.20 2.19 -1.69
C SER A 364 3.57 1.55 -1.61
N PHE A 365 3.92 1.01 -0.44
CA PHE A 365 5.15 0.26 -0.24
C PHE A 365 5.02 -1.14 -0.83
N HIS A 366 6.10 -1.63 -1.42
CA HIS A 366 6.16 -3.01 -1.86
C HIS A 366 6.25 -3.93 -0.62
N PRO A 367 5.49 -5.04 -0.57
CA PRO A 367 5.39 -5.88 0.64
C PRO A 367 6.71 -6.57 1.05
N PHE A 368 7.62 -6.80 0.10
CA PHE A 368 8.89 -7.51 0.31
C PHE A 368 10.12 -6.68 -0.09
N LEU A 369 10.24 -6.33 -1.37
CA LEU A 369 11.36 -5.54 -1.90
C LEU A 369 11.41 -4.10 -1.34
N PRO A 370 12.61 -3.46 -1.32
CA PRO A 370 12.79 -2.07 -0.90
C PRO A 370 12.34 -1.11 -2.00
N MET A 371 11.06 -1.20 -2.36
CA MET A 371 10.45 -0.50 -3.47
C MET A 371 9.13 0.14 -3.04
N ALA A 372 8.68 1.13 -3.79
CA ALA A 372 7.34 1.68 -3.66
C ALA A 372 6.79 2.12 -5.01
N ALA A 373 5.47 2.23 -5.11
CA ALA A 373 4.79 2.77 -6.28
C ALA A 373 4.08 4.06 -5.90
N SER A 374 4.08 5.03 -6.82
CA SER A 374 3.34 6.28 -6.69
C SER A 374 2.48 6.54 -7.92
N SER A 375 1.35 7.22 -7.74
CA SER A 375 0.48 7.67 -8.83
C SER A 375 0.15 9.15 -8.71
N SER A 376 0.11 9.86 -9.83
CA SER A 376 -0.09 11.32 -9.86
C SER A 376 -1.26 11.78 -10.73
N GLY A 377 -1.57 13.06 -10.59
CA GLY A 377 -2.51 13.80 -11.43
C GLY A 377 -3.77 14.22 -10.70
N HIS A 378 -4.30 15.38 -11.11
CA HIS A 378 -5.56 15.89 -10.62
C HIS A 378 -6.57 16.26 -11.71
N ARG A 379 -7.85 16.31 -11.33
CA ARG A 379 -8.89 16.80 -12.23
C ARG A 379 -8.74 18.32 -12.41
N ARG A 380 -8.37 18.75 -13.61
CA ARG A 380 -8.38 20.16 -14.02
C ARG A 380 -9.70 20.49 -14.71
N PHE A 381 -10.34 21.58 -14.30
CA PHE A 381 -11.51 22.12 -15.00
C PHE A 381 -11.01 23.14 -16.02
N GLY A 382 -11.06 22.82 -17.32
CA GLY A 382 -10.71 23.77 -18.36
C GLY A 382 -11.73 24.90 -18.42
N ILE A 383 -11.31 26.13 -18.14
CA ILE A 383 -12.10 27.33 -18.44
C ILE A 383 -11.60 27.83 -19.80
N ILE A 384 -12.51 27.93 -20.78
CA ILE A 384 -12.20 28.19 -22.20
C ILE A 384 -11.64 29.61 -22.44
N ASP A 385 -11.70 30.51 -21.45
CA ASP A 385 -11.53 31.95 -21.65
C ASP A 385 -10.42 32.60 -20.82
N ASP A 386 -9.47 31.83 -20.28
CA ASP A 386 -8.29 32.43 -19.65
C ASP A 386 -7.03 31.74 -20.14
N SER A 387 -6.16 32.52 -20.78
CA SER A 387 -4.80 32.18 -21.17
C SER A 387 -3.92 32.02 -19.92
N ASN A 388 -4.26 31.07 -19.05
CA ASN A 388 -3.42 30.65 -17.94
C ASN A 388 -2.46 29.59 -18.46
N GLU A 389 -1.17 29.94 -18.52
CA GLU A 389 -0.07 29.02 -18.83
C GLU A 389 -0.05 27.79 -17.88
N ASP A 390 -0.67 27.90 -16.70
CA ASP A 390 -0.87 26.82 -15.71
C ASP A 390 -1.78 25.66 -16.18
N LEU A 391 -2.53 25.84 -17.27
CA LEU A 391 -3.35 24.78 -17.89
C LEU A 391 -2.62 24.04 -19.01
N SER A 392 -1.42 24.47 -19.41
CA SER A 392 -0.62 23.76 -20.39
C SER A 392 0.01 22.51 -19.75
N LEU A 393 -0.62 21.36 -19.99
CA LEU A 393 -0.05 20.07 -19.58
C LEU A 393 1.27 19.88 -20.33
N SER A 394 2.37 19.77 -19.60
CA SER A 394 3.52 19.04 -20.12
C SER A 394 3.16 17.55 -20.25
N GLY A 395 3.69 16.90 -21.27
CA GLY A 395 3.36 15.53 -21.69
C GLY A 395 3.61 14.43 -20.64
N ASP A 396 4.14 14.78 -19.45
CA ASP A 396 4.70 13.85 -18.48
C ASP A 396 4.15 14.08 -17.04
N GLU A 397 3.18 14.97 -16.84
CA GLU A 397 2.69 15.34 -15.48
C GLU A 397 1.93 14.23 -14.74
N ASN A 398 0.96 13.60 -15.41
CA ASN A 398 0.21 12.47 -14.88
C ASN A 398 0.98 11.18 -15.19
N CYS A 399 1.41 10.48 -14.15
CA CYS A 399 2.20 9.26 -14.26
C CYS A 399 1.95 8.29 -13.11
N ALA A 400 2.27 7.03 -13.36
CA ALA A 400 2.60 6.06 -12.33
C ALA A 400 4.11 5.82 -12.36
N SER A 401 4.74 5.69 -11.20
CA SER A 401 6.18 5.44 -11.11
C SER A 401 6.47 4.41 -10.03
N VAL A 402 7.49 3.59 -10.26
CA VAL A 402 8.03 2.65 -9.29
C VAL A 402 9.42 3.12 -8.88
N TRP A 403 9.67 3.13 -7.59
CA TRP A 403 10.85 3.67 -6.94
C TRP A 403 11.59 2.56 -6.22
N SER A 404 12.90 2.50 -6.39
CA SER A 404 13.79 1.65 -5.59
C SER A 404 14.53 2.51 -4.58
N PHE A 405 14.56 2.02 -3.34
CA PHE A 405 15.24 2.69 -2.25
C PHE A 405 16.57 2.00 -1.95
N SER A 406 17.54 2.78 -1.50
CA SER A 406 18.72 2.25 -0.84
C SER A 406 18.30 1.56 0.45
N TYR A 407 18.98 0.47 0.81
CA TYR A 407 18.72 -0.27 2.04
C TYR A 407 20.04 -0.77 2.62
N ASP A 408 20.11 -0.90 3.94
CA ASP A 408 21.26 -1.53 4.57
C ASP A 408 21.15 -3.04 4.41
N SER A 409 22.11 -3.65 3.73
CA SER A 409 22.16 -5.10 3.62
C SER A 409 22.61 -5.70 4.96
N VAL A 410 22.01 -6.82 5.37
CA VAL A 410 22.45 -7.54 6.59
C VAL A 410 23.93 -7.97 6.50
N ALA A 411 24.47 -8.06 5.28
CA ALA A 411 25.87 -8.37 5.01
C ALA A 411 26.85 -7.22 5.36
N ASP A 412 26.43 -5.95 5.26
CA ASP A 412 27.30 -4.81 5.55
C ASP A 412 27.61 -4.66 7.06
N ASN A 413 26.76 -5.23 7.92
CA ASN A 413 27.01 -5.27 9.37
C ASN A 413 27.97 -6.38 9.80
N ALA A 414 28.34 -7.31 8.90
CA ALA A 414 29.33 -8.36 9.16
C ALA A 414 30.73 -8.03 8.60
N ALA A 415 30.85 -7.01 7.73
CA ALA A 415 32.12 -6.53 7.17
C ALA A 415 32.74 -5.36 7.96
N GLY A 416 32.30 -5.16 9.21
CA GLY A 416 32.91 -4.21 10.14
C GLY A 416 34.17 -4.75 10.81
N THR A 417 35.14 -5.29 10.06
CA THR A 417 36.53 -5.44 10.54
C THR A 417 37.48 -5.60 9.35
N ASP A 418 38.48 -4.71 9.31
CA ASP A 418 39.72 -4.80 8.54
C ASP A 418 39.65 -4.73 7.00
N CYS A 419 39.74 -3.52 6.47
CA CYS A 419 40.64 -3.30 5.34
C CYS A 419 41.44 -2.03 5.62
N GLY A 420 42.67 -2.26 6.08
CA GLY A 420 43.58 -1.25 6.55
C GLY A 420 44.10 -0.29 5.49
N ASP A 421 44.64 0.79 6.04
CA ASP A 421 45.47 1.82 5.43
C ASP A 421 46.27 1.35 4.21
N LEU A 422 46.07 2.02 3.07
CA LEU A 422 47.08 2.12 2.04
C LEU A 422 47.49 3.58 1.87
N ASN A 423 48.52 3.92 2.65
CA ASN A 423 49.50 4.98 2.52
C ASN A 423 49.47 5.79 1.20
N GLU A 424 49.15 7.07 1.32
CA GLU A 424 49.80 8.12 0.56
C GLU A 424 51.17 8.41 1.20
N GLN A 425 52.25 7.89 0.61
CA GLN A 425 53.59 8.45 0.82
C GLN A 425 54.31 8.63 -0.52
N SER A 426 54.41 9.92 -0.86
CA SER A 426 55.44 10.60 -1.63
C SER A 426 56.72 9.82 -1.99
N GLU A 427 57.03 9.79 -3.28
CA GLU A 427 58.42 9.86 -3.75
C GLU A 427 58.57 11.07 -4.69
N HIS A 428 59.27 12.08 -4.19
CA HIS A 428 59.94 13.10 -4.98
C HIS A 428 61.31 12.52 -5.36
N GLU A 429 61.69 12.55 -6.65
CA GLU A 429 63.05 12.95 -7.00
C GLU A 429 63.18 13.46 -8.45
N ASN A 430 64.08 14.44 -8.56
CA ASN A 430 64.31 15.39 -9.65
C ASN A 430 64.97 14.79 -10.90
N LEU A 431 64.88 15.52 -12.02
CA LEU A 431 66.00 15.81 -12.93
C LEU A 431 65.64 16.90 -13.97
N HIS A 432 66.26 18.08 -13.84
CA HIS A 432 66.88 18.99 -14.84
C HIS A 432 66.18 19.27 -16.21
N GLN A 433 66.17 20.46 -16.84
CA GLN A 433 67.08 21.62 -16.83
C GLN A 433 66.52 22.81 -17.67
N ASP A 434 66.79 24.03 -17.19
CA ASP A 434 67.23 25.29 -17.88
C ASP A 434 66.34 26.05 -18.91
N PRO A 435 66.59 27.36 -19.13
CA PRO A 435 67.67 28.22 -18.58
C PRO A 435 67.23 29.44 -17.73
#